data_AF-A0A9E4J9G6-F1
#
_entry.id   AF-A0A9E4J9G6-F1
#
_cell.length_a   1.000
_cell.length_b   1.000
_cell.length_c   1.000
_cell.angle_alpha   90.00
_cell.angle_beta   90.00
_cell.angle_gamma   90.00
#
_symmetry.space_group_name_H-M   'P 1'
#
loop_
_entity.id
_entity.type
_entity.pdbx_description
1 polymer ?
#
loop_
_entity_poly.entity_id
_entity_poly.type
_entity_poly.pdbx_seq_one_letter_code
_entity_poly.pdbx_strand_id
1 'polypeptide(L)'
;MGLAALMEAADEARRRGDARRAVALLEDALAAEPRHALAAAAALVKGRVWLDDLHDPAAAQRAFAWVRAHAQRNPLAEDALALEAVAAARRGWREEAQRLATDYEQRYPQGVHRARLRSLTASP
;
A
#
# COMPACT_ATOMS: atom_id res chain seq x y z
N MET A 1 21.36 8.19 6.80
CA MET A 1 21.17 7.22 5.69
C MET A 1 20.16 7.83 4.75
N GLY A 2 20.40 7.81 3.44
CA GLY A 2 19.39 8.26 2.47
C GLY A 2 18.23 7.26 2.36
N LEU A 3 17.11 7.69 1.81
CA LEU A 3 15.88 6.89 1.71
C LEU A 3 16.12 5.52 1.08
N ALA A 4 16.94 5.44 0.01
CA ALA A 4 17.26 4.16 -0.64
C ALA A 4 17.94 3.17 0.32
N ALA A 5 18.89 3.63 1.14
CA ALA A 5 19.58 2.79 2.12
C ALA A 5 18.64 2.33 3.26
N LEU A 6 17.68 3.17 3.64
CA LEU A 6 16.65 2.80 4.63
C LEU A 6 15.67 1.77 4.06
N MET A 7 15.30 1.87 2.78
CA MET A 7 14.49 0.86 2.10
C MET A 7 15.22 -0.49 2.02
N GLU A 8 16.51 -0.49 1.68
CA GLU A 8 17.31 -1.72 1.64
C GLU A 8 17.42 -2.38 3.02
N ALA A 9 17.67 -1.58 4.06
CA ALA A 9 17.68 -2.05 5.44
C ALA A 9 16.32 -2.60 5.88
N ALA A 10 15.22 -1.99 5.44
CA ALA A 10 13.87 -2.47 5.72
C ALA A 10 13.60 -3.82 5.05
N ASP A 11 14.03 -4.00 3.80
CA ASP A 11 13.91 -5.26 3.08
C ASP A 11 14.72 -6.37 3.75
N GLU A 12 15.91 -6.06 4.24
CA GLU A 12 16.72 -7.01 5.02
C GLU A 12 16.05 -7.38 6.36
N ALA A 13 15.50 -6.39 7.07
CA ALA A 13 14.75 -6.65 8.30
C ALA A 13 13.54 -7.57 8.04
N ARG A 14 12.80 -7.33 6.94
CA ARG A 14 11.67 -8.19 6.53
C ARG A 14 12.13 -9.62 6.24
N ARG A 15 13.25 -9.81 5.51
CA ARG A 15 13.81 -11.15 5.23
C ARG A 15 14.20 -11.92 6.49
N ARG A 16 14.58 -11.21 7.56
CA ARG A 16 14.89 -11.81 8.88
C ARG A 16 13.66 -12.05 9.75
N GLY A 17 12.46 -11.74 9.27
CA GLY A 17 11.21 -11.84 10.02
C GLY A 17 10.95 -10.67 10.97
N ASP A 18 11.77 -9.62 10.94
CA ASP A 18 11.58 -8.42 11.77
C ASP A 18 10.76 -7.35 11.02
N ALA A 19 9.48 -7.68 10.82
CA ALA A 19 8.54 -6.82 10.10
C ALA A 19 8.31 -5.47 10.79
N ARG A 20 8.37 -5.42 12.14
CA ARG A 20 8.24 -4.16 12.88
C ARG A 20 9.43 -3.24 12.64
N ARG A 21 10.65 -3.78 12.63
CA ARG A 21 11.84 -2.99 12.28
C ARG A 21 11.79 -2.51 10.84
N ALA A 22 11.31 -3.34 9.91
CA ALA A 22 11.11 -2.94 8.53
C ALA A 22 10.19 -1.72 8.41
N VAL A 23 9.04 -1.72 9.11
CA VAL A 23 8.14 -0.56 9.13
C VAL A 23 8.82 0.69 9.69
N ALA A 24 9.51 0.58 10.83
CA ALA A 24 10.18 1.72 11.44
C ALA A 24 11.21 2.36 10.49
N LEU A 25 11.99 1.54 9.78
CA LEU A 25 12.95 2.02 8.79
C LEU A 25 12.27 2.73 7.61
N LEU A 26 11.13 2.23 7.14
CA LEU A 26 10.35 2.88 6.07
C LEU A 26 9.70 4.19 6.55
N GLU A 27 9.32 4.27 7.82
CA GLU A 27 8.83 5.50 8.44
C GLU A 27 9.92 6.56 8.52
N ASP A 28 11.11 6.18 8.99
CA ASP A 28 12.29 7.06 9.01
C ASP A 28 12.61 7.56 7.58
N ALA A 29 12.51 6.68 6.58
CA ALA A 29 12.79 7.01 5.19
C ALA A 29 11.80 8.05 4.63
N LEU A 30 10.51 7.86 4.90
CA LEU A 30 9.45 8.78 4.47
C LEU A 30 9.48 10.11 5.21
N ALA A 31 9.88 10.10 6.49
CA ALA A 31 10.02 11.32 7.28
C ALA A 31 11.22 12.15 6.83
N ALA A 32 12.34 11.51 6.50
CA ALA A 32 13.55 12.18 6.04
C ALA A 32 13.38 12.79 4.65
N GLU A 33 12.75 12.07 3.71
CA GLU A 33 12.69 12.48 2.30
C GLU A 33 11.30 12.27 1.66
N PRO A 34 10.24 12.95 2.14
CA PRO A 34 8.85 12.69 1.72
C PRO A 34 8.56 13.00 0.25
N ARG A 35 9.40 13.79 -0.41
CA ARG A 35 9.28 14.20 -1.83
C ARG A 35 10.23 13.45 -2.76
N HIS A 36 11.03 12.53 -2.23
CA HIS A 36 11.97 11.77 -3.04
C HIS A 36 11.23 10.86 -4.02
N ALA A 37 11.86 10.58 -5.17
CA ALA A 37 11.25 9.77 -6.24
C ALA A 37 10.79 8.37 -5.76
N LEU A 38 11.49 7.82 -4.77
CA LEU A 38 11.19 6.52 -4.16
C LEU A 38 10.19 6.58 -2.99
N ALA A 39 9.74 7.75 -2.54
CA ALA A 39 8.84 7.86 -1.39
C ALA A 39 7.52 7.08 -1.61
N ALA A 40 6.96 7.13 -2.82
CA ALA A 40 5.79 6.33 -3.18
C ALA A 40 6.06 4.82 -3.05
N ALA A 41 7.23 4.36 -3.48
CA ALA A 41 7.63 2.96 -3.37
C ALA A 41 7.83 2.55 -1.90
N ALA A 42 8.49 3.37 -1.09
CA ALA A 42 8.67 3.14 0.34
C ALA A 42 7.32 3.01 1.08
N ALA A 43 6.38 3.92 0.79
CA ALA A 43 5.04 3.87 1.37
C ALA A 43 4.22 2.65 0.90
N LEU A 44 4.34 2.26 -0.37
CA LEU A 44 3.69 1.04 -0.88
C LEU A 44 4.24 -0.21 -0.19
N VAL A 45 5.56 -0.33 -0.05
CA VAL A 45 6.21 -1.43 0.67
C VAL A 45 5.77 -1.44 2.13
N LYS A 46 5.75 -0.28 2.79
CA LYS A 46 5.26 -0.15 4.18
C LYS A 46 3.83 -0.70 4.31
N GLY A 47 2.95 -0.38 3.37
CA GLY A 47 1.59 -0.90 3.33
C GLY A 47 1.54 -2.42 3.19
N ARG A 48 2.40 -3.02 2.35
CA ARG A 48 2.50 -4.48 2.19
C ARG A 48 2.99 -5.17 3.46
N VAL A 49 4.01 -4.62 4.14
CA VAL A 49 4.51 -5.17 5.41
C VAL A 49 3.39 -5.18 6.46
N TRP A 50 2.63 -4.08 6.55
CA TRP A 50 1.46 -4.04 7.44
C TRP A 50 0.40 -5.08 7.08
N LEU A 51 0.12 -5.25 5.79
CA LEU A 51 -0.98 -6.09 5.32
C LEU A 51 -0.66 -7.59 5.41
N ASP A 52 0.56 -7.97 5.01
CA ASP A 52 0.93 -9.35 4.75
C ASP A 52 1.78 -9.95 5.88
N ASP A 53 2.67 -9.17 6.50
CA ASP A 53 3.56 -9.69 7.56
C ASP A 53 3.03 -9.42 8.97
N LEU A 54 2.42 -8.24 9.18
CA LEU A 54 1.91 -7.82 10.49
C LEU A 54 0.40 -8.02 10.64
N HIS A 55 -0.29 -8.37 9.56
CA HIS A 55 -1.74 -8.60 9.52
C HIS A 55 -2.57 -7.45 10.11
N ASP A 56 -2.12 -6.20 9.96
CA ASP A 56 -2.85 -4.99 10.32
C ASP A 56 -3.39 -4.30 9.05
N PRO A 57 -4.60 -4.66 8.60
CA PRO A 57 -5.19 -4.06 7.41
C PRO A 57 -5.50 -2.57 7.59
N ALA A 58 -5.70 -2.08 8.83
CA ALA A 58 -5.97 -0.66 9.07
C ALA A 58 -4.72 0.19 8.86
N ALA A 59 -3.57 -0.27 9.34
CA ALA A 59 -2.29 0.40 9.09
C ALA A 59 -1.90 0.32 7.60
N ALA A 60 -2.13 -0.82 6.95
CA ALA A 60 -1.92 -0.98 5.52
C ALA A 60 -2.75 0.01 4.69
N GLN A 61 -4.05 0.12 4.98
CA GLN A 61 -4.96 1.03 4.28
C GLN A 61 -4.45 2.48 4.36
N ARG A 62 -4.00 2.94 5.54
CA ARG A 62 -3.43 4.29 5.70
C ARG A 62 -2.20 4.52 4.84
N ALA A 63 -1.32 3.52 4.71
CA ALA A 63 -0.12 3.62 3.88
C ALA A 63 -0.47 3.71 2.39
N PHE A 64 -1.41 2.90 1.90
CA PHE A 64 -1.86 2.95 0.51
C PHE A 64 -2.60 4.25 0.18
N ALA A 65 -3.46 4.72 1.08
CA ALA A 65 -4.13 6.02 0.96
C ALA A 65 -3.11 7.17 0.87
N TRP A 66 -1.99 7.09 1.60
CA TRP A 66 -0.92 8.08 1.51
C TRP A 66 -0.30 8.12 0.10
N VAL A 67 -0.02 6.96 -0.50
CA VAL A 67 0.51 6.87 -1.88
C VAL A 67 -0.47 7.53 -2.86
N ARG A 68 -1.77 7.21 -2.74
CA ARG A 68 -2.81 7.83 -3.59
C ARG A 68 -2.88 9.34 -3.43
N ALA A 69 -2.73 9.87 -2.24
CA ALA A 69 -2.80 11.31 -2.01
C ALA A 69 -1.56 12.05 -2.56
N HIS A 70 -0.36 11.47 -2.41
CA HIS A 70 0.92 12.16 -2.66
C HIS A 70 1.59 11.80 -3.99
N ALA A 71 1.18 10.70 -4.62
CA ALA A 71 1.81 10.16 -5.83
C ALA A 71 0.80 9.87 -6.94
N GLN A 72 -0.19 10.75 -7.14
CA GLN A 72 -1.31 10.56 -8.08
C GLN A 72 -0.91 10.27 -9.54
N ARG A 73 0.24 10.81 -9.99
CA ARG A 73 0.78 10.60 -11.34
C ARG A 73 1.80 9.45 -11.41
N ASN A 74 2.08 8.80 -10.29
CA ASN A 74 3.04 7.71 -10.21
C ASN A 74 2.35 6.40 -10.66
N PRO A 75 3.05 5.53 -11.42
CA PRO A 75 2.54 4.21 -11.79
C PRO A 75 2.02 3.37 -10.61
N LEU A 76 2.60 3.57 -9.41
CA LEU A 76 2.20 2.88 -8.19
C LEU A 76 0.85 3.33 -7.62
N ALA A 77 0.24 4.40 -8.15
CA ALA A 77 -1.08 4.85 -7.70
C ALA A 77 -2.19 3.83 -8.02
N GLU A 78 -2.06 3.12 -9.14
CA GLU A 78 -2.97 2.03 -9.52
C GLU A 78 -2.89 0.89 -8.50
N ASP A 79 -1.67 0.41 -8.24
CA ASP A 79 -1.42 -0.65 -7.26
C ASP A 79 -1.89 -0.25 -5.86
N ALA A 80 -1.61 1.00 -5.45
CA ALA A 80 -2.03 1.51 -4.15
C ALA A 80 -3.55 1.50 -4.01
N LEU A 81 -4.31 1.93 -5.02
CA LEU A 81 -5.77 1.89 -4.98
C LEU A 81 -6.31 0.46 -4.86
N ALA A 82 -5.76 -0.47 -5.66
CA ALA A 82 -6.17 -1.86 -5.58
C ALA A 82 -5.86 -2.48 -4.22
N LEU A 83 -4.68 -2.21 -3.66
CA LEU A 83 -4.27 -2.72 -2.35
C LEU A 83 -5.04 -2.06 -1.20
N GLU A 84 -5.43 -0.78 -1.32
CA GLU A 84 -6.30 -0.10 -0.37
C GLU A 84 -7.67 -0.79 -0.27
N ALA A 85 -8.27 -1.15 -1.43
CA ALA A 85 -9.53 -1.88 -1.47
C ALA A 85 -9.41 -3.27 -0.82
N VAL A 86 -8.31 -3.98 -1.08
CA VAL A 86 -8.01 -5.28 -0.43
C VAL A 86 -7.87 -5.11 1.08
N ALA A 87 -7.17 -4.08 1.54
CA ALA A 87 -6.99 -3.81 2.97
C ALA A 87 -8.34 -3.50 3.65
N ALA A 88 -9.17 -2.67 3.02
CA ALA A 88 -10.53 -2.37 3.51
C ALA A 88 -11.38 -3.65 3.62
N ALA A 89 -11.34 -4.52 2.61
CA ALA A 89 -12.05 -5.79 2.65
C ALA A 89 -11.55 -6.73 3.76
N ARG A 90 -10.23 -6.87 3.93
CA ARG A 90 -9.63 -7.67 5.03
C ARG A 90 -10.00 -7.14 6.41
N ARG A 91 -10.27 -5.84 6.53
CA ARG A 91 -10.76 -5.20 7.76
C ARG A 91 -12.26 -5.45 8.02
N GLY A 92 -12.99 -5.98 7.05
CA GLY A 92 -14.45 -6.11 7.10
C GLY A 92 -15.20 -4.83 6.70
N TRP A 93 -14.50 -3.83 6.16
CA TRP A 93 -15.08 -2.56 5.72
C TRP A 93 -15.59 -2.66 4.29
N ARG A 94 -16.70 -3.39 4.13
CA ARG A 94 -17.22 -3.78 2.82
C ARG A 94 -17.63 -2.61 1.93
N GLU A 95 -18.37 -1.64 2.48
CA GLU A 95 -18.81 -0.46 1.73
C GLU A 95 -17.59 0.32 1.20
N GLU A 96 -16.56 0.45 2.02
CA GLU A 96 -15.32 1.12 1.65
C GLU A 96 -14.55 0.35 0.58
N ALA A 97 -14.46 -0.98 0.70
CA ALA A 97 -13.84 -1.83 -0.31
C ALA A 97 -14.58 -1.75 -1.66
N GLN A 98 -15.92 -1.71 -1.63
CA GLN A 98 -16.77 -1.50 -2.80
C GLN A 98 -16.51 -0.13 -3.45
N ARG A 99 -16.52 0.93 -2.64
CA ARG A 99 -16.24 2.30 -3.10
C ARG A 99 -14.87 2.41 -3.78
N LEU A 100 -13.84 1.84 -3.16
CA LEU A 100 -12.48 1.85 -3.71
C LEU A 100 -12.34 0.99 -4.98
N ALA A 101 -13.01 -0.15 -5.05
CA ALA A 101 -13.05 -0.98 -6.27
C ALA A 101 -13.76 -0.26 -7.43
N THR A 102 -14.87 0.43 -7.16
CA THR A 102 -15.56 1.25 -8.17
C THR A 102 -14.67 2.41 -8.65
N ASP A 103 -13.98 3.10 -7.73
CA ASP A 103 -12.99 4.15 -8.09
C ASP A 103 -11.88 3.57 -8.97
N TYR A 104 -11.41 2.36 -8.67
CA TYR A 104 -10.42 1.66 -9.49
C TYR A 104 -10.94 1.40 -10.91
N GLU A 105 -12.15 0.85 -11.05
CA GLU A 105 -12.70 0.54 -12.38
C GLU A 105 -12.90 1.78 -13.25
N GLN A 106 -13.27 2.92 -12.64
CA GLN A 106 -13.43 4.18 -13.35
C GLN A 106 -12.09 4.76 -13.81
N ARG A 107 -11.05 4.69 -12.97
CA ARG A 107 -9.72 5.26 -13.27
C ARG A 107 -8.85 4.35 -14.14
N TYR A 108 -8.99 3.04 -13.96
CA TYR A 108 -8.16 2.01 -14.58
C TYR A 108 -9.05 0.94 -15.23
N PRO A 109 -9.82 1.29 -16.28
CA PRO A 109 -10.77 0.36 -16.91
C PRO A 109 -10.11 -0.88 -17.52
N GLN A 110 -8.83 -0.78 -17.88
CA GLN A 110 -7.98 -1.87 -18.39
C GLN A 110 -6.94 -2.32 -17.36
N GLY A 111 -7.09 -1.90 -16.10
CA GLY A 111 -6.13 -2.16 -15.02
C GLY A 111 -6.04 -3.64 -14.67
N VAL A 112 -4.84 -4.07 -14.30
CA VAL A 112 -4.50 -5.49 -14.08
C VAL A 112 -5.21 -6.09 -12.86
N HIS A 113 -5.62 -5.27 -11.89
CA HIS A 113 -6.29 -5.71 -10.66
C HIS A 113 -7.80 -5.76 -10.76
N ARG A 114 -8.39 -5.33 -11.89
CA ARG A 114 -9.84 -5.22 -12.07
C ARG A 114 -10.57 -6.54 -11.78
N ALA A 115 -10.07 -7.65 -12.32
CA ALA A 115 -10.68 -8.96 -12.11
C ALA A 115 -10.70 -9.36 -10.63
N ARG A 116 -9.59 -9.11 -9.92
CA ARG A 116 -9.47 -9.39 -8.49
C ARG A 116 -10.43 -8.54 -7.66
N LEU A 117 -10.55 -7.25 -7.95
CA LEU A 117 -11.40 -6.32 -7.21
C LEU A 117 -12.89 -6.60 -7.40
N ARG A 118 -13.31 -7.08 -8.57
CA ARG A 118 -14.69 -7.54 -8.81
C ARG A 118 -15.05 -8.73 -7.94
N SER A 119 -14.18 -9.74 -7.89
CA SER A 119 -14.42 -10.92 -7.06
C SER A 119 -14.45 -10.56 -5.57
N LEU A 120 -13.65 -9.59 -5.15
CA LEU A 120 -13.59 -9.11 -3.76
C LEU A 120 -14.91 -8.48 -3.31
N THR A 121 -15.60 -7.76 -4.20
CA THR A 121 -16.81 -6.99 -3.86
C THR A 121 -18.12 -7.72 -4.15
N ALA A 122 -18.06 -8.80 -4.93
CA ALA A 122 -19.20 -9.63 -5.31
C ALA A 122 -19.64 -10.66 -4.26
N SER A 123 -18.86 -10.88 -3.19
CA SER A 123 -19.25 -11.83 -2.13
C SER A 123 -20.37 -11.25 -1.25
N PRO A 124 -21.45 -12.00 -0.98
CA PRO A 124 -22.64 -11.57 -0.22
C PRO A 124 -22.39 -11.34 1.26
#